data_AF-A0A1G1MLG3-F1
#
_entry.id   AF-A0A1G1MLG3-F1
#
_cell.length_a   1.000
_cell.length_b   1.000
_cell.length_c   1.000
_cell.angle_alpha   90.00
_cell.angle_beta   90.00
_cell.angle_gamma   90.00
#
_symmetry.space_group_name_H-M   'P 1'
#
loop_
_entity.id
_entity.type
_entity.pdbx_description
1 polymer ?
#
loop_
_entity_poly.entity_id
_entity_poly.type
_entity_poly.pdbx_seq_one_letter_code
_entity_poly.pdbx_strand_id
1 'polypeptide(L)'
;ATICRHCEEAPCVNACYHNALERASDGHIKRYKMRCTSCKSCAVGCPFGIIFQDFIPYLDSKCDYCIGVSEEIPKCVTTCPHKAIEVKEVEEDLEKNIFFVGEHLAVHTLKWSREDVQPKKK
;
A
#
# COMPACT_ATOMS: atom_id res chain seq x y z
N ALA A 1 26.65 -3.55 -21.13
CA ALA A 1 26.19 -3.06 -19.82
C ALA A 1 24.83 -2.39 -19.99
N THR A 2 23.87 -2.69 -19.12
CA THR A 2 22.53 -2.07 -19.15
C THR A 2 22.60 -0.76 -18.37
N ILE A 3 22.76 0.36 -19.08
CA ILE A 3 22.96 1.70 -18.50
C ILE A 3 21.86 2.65 -18.96
N CYS A 4 21.49 3.60 -18.08
CA CYS A 4 20.54 4.66 -18.41
C CYS A 4 21.02 5.45 -19.64
N ARG A 5 20.13 5.74 -20.59
CA ARG A 5 20.47 6.47 -21.83
C ARG A 5 20.14 7.97 -21.80
N HIS A 6 19.61 8.48 -20.69
CA HIS A 6 19.22 9.91 -20.54
C HIS A 6 18.36 10.42 -21.71
N CYS A 7 17.38 9.60 -22.13
CA CYS A 7 16.54 9.87 -23.30
C CYS A 7 15.89 11.25 -23.19
N GLU A 8 15.89 12.00 -24.28
CA GLU A 8 15.32 13.36 -24.34
C GLU A 8 13.82 13.37 -24.00
N GLU A 9 13.06 12.48 -24.63
CA GLU A 9 11.61 12.31 -24.39
C GLU A 9 11.29 11.60 -23.07
N ALA A 10 12.27 10.95 -22.44
CA ALA A 10 12.15 10.21 -21.19
C ALA A 10 10.82 9.44 -21.02
N PRO A 11 10.53 8.42 -21.87
CA PRO A 11 9.24 7.73 -21.87
C PRO A 11 8.90 7.06 -20.52
N CYS A 12 9.91 6.74 -19.73
CA CYS A 12 9.74 6.29 -18.36
C CYS A 12 9.14 7.34 -17.40
N VAL A 13 9.45 8.62 -17.59
CA VAL A 13 8.87 9.74 -16.84
C VAL A 13 7.43 9.94 -17.27
N ASN A 14 7.16 9.96 -18.57
CA ASN A 14 5.81 10.12 -19.12
C ASN A 14 4.87 8.97 -18.70
N ALA A 15 5.39 7.76 -18.54
CA ALA A 15 4.63 6.61 -18.05
C ALA A 15 4.26 6.68 -16.56
N CYS A 16 4.84 7.60 -15.78
CA CYS A 16 4.61 7.70 -14.34
C CYS A 16 3.43 8.63 -14.01
N TYR A 17 2.23 8.08 -13.91
CA TYR A 17 1.02 8.84 -13.55
C TYR A 17 1.03 9.46 -12.13
N HIS A 18 1.88 8.95 -11.24
CA HIS A 18 2.07 9.48 -9.87
C HIS A 18 3.12 10.61 -9.78
N ASN A 19 3.74 11.00 -10.90
CA ASN A 19 4.83 11.99 -10.92
C ASN A 19 5.94 11.67 -9.91
N ALA A 20 6.27 10.37 -9.81
CA ALA A 20 7.31 9.85 -8.93
C ALA A 20 8.69 9.79 -9.61
N LEU A 21 8.76 10.04 -10.92
CA LEU A 21 10.00 10.15 -11.69
C LEU A 21 10.13 11.56 -12.24
N GLU A 22 11.33 12.11 -12.16
CA GLU A 22 11.66 13.43 -12.70
C GLU A 22 13.01 13.36 -13.40
N ARG A 23 13.16 14.08 -14.50
CA ARG A 23 14.45 14.27 -15.18
C ARG A 23 15.18 15.45 -14.53
N ALA A 24 16.34 15.18 -13.94
CA ALA A 24 17.20 16.21 -13.39
C ALA A 24 17.95 16.99 -14.48
N SER A 25 18.57 18.10 -14.11
CA SER A 25 19.27 19.02 -15.02
C SER A 25 20.46 18.40 -15.75
N ASP A 26 21.11 17.41 -15.15
CA ASP A 26 22.22 16.63 -15.72
C ASP A 26 21.75 15.40 -16.54
N GLY A 27 20.44 15.23 -16.71
CA GLY A 27 19.83 14.15 -17.48
C GLY A 27 19.59 12.84 -16.73
N HIS A 28 19.97 12.74 -15.45
CA HIS A 28 19.62 11.57 -14.65
C HIS A 28 18.12 11.55 -14.33
N ILE A 29 17.57 10.35 -14.15
CA ILE A 29 16.20 10.20 -13.67
C ILE A 29 16.23 10.04 -12.16
N LYS A 30 15.55 10.93 -11.45
CA LYS A 30 15.38 10.88 -10.00
C LYS A 30 14.04 10.22 -9.66
N ARG A 31 14.06 9.29 -8.71
CA ARG A 31 12.86 8.61 -8.20
C ARG A 31 12.49 9.12 -6.80
N TYR A 32 11.31 9.72 -6.68
CA TYR A 32 10.72 10.12 -5.41
C TYR A 32 10.02 8.92 -4.75
N LYS A 33 10.72 8.24 -3.85
CA LYS A 33 10.22 7.00 -3.19
C LYS A 33 8.86 7.19 -2.52
N MET A 34 8.64 8.33 -1.85
CA MET A 34 7.37 8.64 -1.16
C MET A 34 6.16 8.82 -2.10
N ARG A 35 6.39 9.07 -3.40
CA ARG A 35 5.33 9.16 -4.41
C ARG A 35 5.17 7.86 -5.20
N CYS A 36 6.15 6.96 -5.12
CA CYS A 36 6.21 5.76 -5.92
C CYS A 36 5.35 4.65 -5.30
N THR A 37 4.34 4.20 -6.02
CA THR A 37 3.44 3.10 -5.61
C THR A 37 3.86 1.74 -6.17
N SER A 38 5.05 1.64 -6.77
CA SER A 38 5.56 0.41 -7.38
C SER A 38 4.63 -0.22 -8.44
N CYS A 39 3.87 0.62 -9.18
CA CYS A 39 2.93 0.19 -10.23
C CYS A 39 3.61 -0.36 -11.51
N LYS A 40 4.93 -0.25 -11.64
CA LYS A 40 5.75 -0.77 -12.74
C LYS A 40 5.55 -0.13 -14.12
N SER A 41 4.69 0.89 -14.26
CA SER A 41 4.48 1.58 -15.55
C SER A 41 5.78 2.14 -16.16
N CYS A 42 6.67 2.69 -15.33
CA CYS A 42 7.95 3.22 -15.79
C CYS A 42 8.93 2.14 -16.29
N ALA A 43 8.84 0.90 -15.78
CA ALA A 43 9.63 -0.21 -16.27
C ALA A 43 9.18 -0.64 -17.67
N VAL A 44 7.86 -0.67 -17.90
CA VAL A 44 7.27 -0.92 -19.24
C VAL A 44 7.57 0.22 -20.21
N GLY A 45 7.52 1.47 -19.74
CA GLY A 45 7.82 2.65 -20.55
C GLY A 45 9.30 2.80 -20.94
N CYS A 46 10.21 2.02 -20.37
CA CYS A 46 11.62 2.07 -20.74
C CYS A 46 11.90 1.11 -21.92
N PRO A 47 12.18 1.58 -23.14
CA PRO A 47 12.41 0.71 -24.30
C PRO A 47 13.68 -0.15 -24.18
N PHE A 48 14.56 0.21 -23.25
CA PHE A 48 15.81 -0.49 -23.00
C PHE A 48 15.77 -1.36 -21.74
N GLY A 49 14.65 -1.39 -21.01
CA GLY A 49 14.48 -2.22 -19.82
C GLY A 49 15.43 -1.91 -18.66
N ILE A 50 15.88 -0.65 -18.54
CA ILE A 50 16.91 -0.25 -17.55
C ILE A 50 16.31 0.05 -16.17
N ILE A 51 15.02 0.37 -16.10
CA ILE A 51 14.38 0.71 -14.83
C ILE A 51 14.12 -0.56 -14.03
N PHE A 52 14.99 -0.79 -13.05
CA PHE A 52 14.82 -1.88 -12.10
C PHE A 52 13.67 -1.61 -11.14
N GLN A 53 13.01 -2.70 -10.78
CA GLN A 53 11.99 -2.72 -9.75
C GLN A 53 12.73 -2.70 -8.41
N ASP A 54 12.78 -1.52 -7.80
CA ASP A 54 13.07 -1.49 -6.38
C ASP A 54 11.87 -2.14 -5.70
N PHE A 55 12.11 -3.20 -4.93
CA PHE A 55 11.19 -3.55 -3.86
C PHE A 55 11.26 -2.40 -2.87
N ILE A 56 10.45 -1.35 -3.11
CA ILE A 56 10.05 -0.47 -2.03
C ILE A 56 9.34 -1.43 -1.08
N PRO A 57 9.87 -1.69 0.13
CA PRO A 57 9.13 -2.47 1.10
C PRO A 57 7.81 -1.72 1.24
N TYR A 58 6.74 -2.37 0.78
CA TYR A 58 5.43 -2.00 1.27
C TYR A 58 5.56 -2.25 2.76
N LEU A 59 5.74 -1.17 3.52
CA LEU A 59 5.58 -1.24 4.95
C LEU A 59 4.11 -1.63 5.10
N ASP A 60 3.86 -2.92 5.34
CA ASP A 60 2.56 -3.38 5.76
C ASP A 60 2.37 -2.82 7.16
N SER A 61 1.89 -1.58 7.22
CA SER A 61 1.55 -0.91 8.47
C SER A 61 0.36 -1.66 9.06
N LYS A 62 0.64 -2.78 9.70
CA LYS A 62 -0.27 -3.49 10.59
C LYS A 62 -0.48 -2.60 11.80
N CYS A 63 -1.68 -2.69 12.37
CA CYS A 63 -1.95 -2.05 13.66
C CYS A 63 -0.96 -2.59 14.69
N ASP A 64 -0.18 -1.70 15.30
CA ASP A 64 0.77 -2.01 16.37
C ASP A 64 0.12 -1.91 17.76
N TYR A 65 -1.20 -1.79 17.81
CA TYR A 65 -2.01 -1.66 19.02
C TYR A 65 -1.60 -0.49 19.93
N CYS A 66 -0.91 0.53 19.39
CA CYS A 66 -0.33 1.63 20.18
C CYS A 66 0.63 1.16 21.30
N ILE A 67 1.29 0.00 21.12
CA ILE A 67 2.26 -0.52 22.09
C ILE A 67 3.35 0.54 22.36
N GLY A 68 3.58 0.86 23.64
CA GLY A 68 4.56 1.87 24.06
C GLY A 68 4.14 3.33 23.88
N VAL A 69 2.94 3.59 23.34
CA VAL A 69 2.37 4.93 23.20
C VAL A 69 1.19 5.16 24.16
N SER A 70 0.43 4.10 24.46
CA SER A 70 -0.66 4.12 25.45
C SER A 70 -0.59 2.82 26.26
N GLU A 71 -0.66 2.92 27.59
CA GLU A 71 -0.54 1.76 28.48
C GLU A 71 -1.87 1.03 28.70
N GLU A 72 -3.01 1.66 28.42
CA GLU A 72 -4.33 1.09 28.73
C GLU A 72 -5.29 1.01 27.53
N ILE A 73 -5.40 2.08 26.72
CA ILE A 73 -6.41 2.16 25.64
C ILE A 73 -5.80 2.73 24.35
N PRO A 74 -5.93 2.08 23.18
CA PRO A 74 -5.45 2.62 21.92
C PRO A 74 -6.01 4.01 21.61
N LYS A 75 -5.18 4.89 21.05
CA LYS A 75 -5.59 6.27 20.73
C LYS A 75 -6.77 6.35 19.76
N CYS A 76 -6.90 5.38 18.86
CA CYS A 76 -8.03 5.32 17.94
C CYS A 76 -9.38 5.15 18.66
N VAL A 77 -9.41 4.48 19.82
CA VAL A 77 -10.61 4.30 20.63
C VAL A 77 -10.98 5.61 21.32
N THR A 78 -10.01 6.30 21.91
CA THR A 78 -10.27 7.55 22.65
C THR A 78 -10.62 8.73 21.74
N THR A 79 -10.09 8.74 20.50
CA THR A 79 -10.31 9.84 19.54
C THR A 79 -11.54 9.64 18.65
N CYS A 80 -12.14 8.45 18.62
CA CYS A 80 -13.26 8.17 17.73
C CYS A 80 -14.55 8.90 18.18
N PRO A 81 -15.05 9.91 17.44
CA PRO A 81 -16.24 10.66 17.85
C PRO A 81 -17.52 9.81 17.79
N HIS A 82 -17.55 8.83 16.87
CA HIS A 82 -18.69 7.96 16.64
C HIS A 82 -18.67 6.68 17.47
N LYS A 83 -17.65 6.47 18.32
CA LYS A 83 -17.46 5.24 19.11
C LYS A 83 -17.51 3.96 18.25
N ALA A 84 -16.98 4.04 17.03
CA ALA A 84 -16.94 2.91 16.09
C ALA A 84 -15.85 1.88 16.45
N ILE A 85 -14.95 2.20 17.38
CA ILE A 85 -13.85 1.35 17.82
C ILE A 85 -13.92 1.26 19.34
N GLU A 86 -13.90 0.05 19.87
CA GLU A 86 -13.98 -0.23 21.31
C GLU A 86 -13.07 -1.39 21.69
N VAL A 87 -12.56 -1.38 22.92
CA VAL A 87 -11.83 -2.51 23.50
C VAL A 87 -12.84 -3.36 24.28
N LYS A 88 -13.03 -4.60 23.84
CA LYS A 88 -13.90 -5.58 24.50
C LYS A 88 -13.39 -6.98 24.24
N GLU A 89 -13.78 -7.92 25.08
CA GLU A 89 -13.66 -9.34 24.78
C GLU A 89 -14.68 -9.69 23.68
N VAL A 90 -14.20 -10.32 22.61
CA VAL A 90 -14.99 -10.68 21.43
C VAL A 90 -14.65 -12.09 21.03
N GLU A 91 -15.65 -12.83 20.62
CA GLU A 91 -15.50 -14.13 19.96
C GLU A 91 -15.77 -13.98 18.45
N GLU A 92 -15.08 -14.78 17.63
CA GLU A 92 -15.34 -14.80 16.19
C GLU A 92 -16.75 -15.35 15.92
N ASP A 93 -17.57 -14.57 15.21
CA ASP A 93 -18.94 -14.91 14.86
C ASP A 93 -19.22 -14.44 13.43
N LEU A 94 -19.06 -15.35 12.48
CA LEU A 94 -19.24 -15.07 11.05
C LEU A 94 -20.69 -14.75 10.69
N GLU A 95 -21.67 -15.27 11.44
CA GLU A 95 -23.09 -14.96 11.19
C GLU A 95 -23.40 -13.50 11.55
N LYS A 96 -22.77 -13.00 12.62
CA LYS A 96 -22.81 -11.59 13.00
C LYS A 96 -21.79 -10.72 12.29
N ASN A 97 -21.09 -11.23 11.27
CA ASN A 97 -20.05 -10.49 10.54
C ASN A 97 -18.88 -10.02 11.42
N ILE A 98 -18.54 -10.76 12.47
CA ILE A 98 -17.42 -10.49 13.37
C ILE A 98 -16.31 -11.49 13.09
N PHE A 99 -15.14 -11.01 12.67
CA PHE A 99 -13.98 -11.86 12.47
C PHE A 99 -12.68 -11.17 12.85
N PHE A 100 -11.63 -11.95 13.13
CA PHE A 100 -10.33 -11.41 13.50
C PHE A 100 -9.45 -11.13 12.27
N VAL A 101 -8.77 -9.97 12.30
CA VAL A 101 -7.73 -9.57 11.36
C VAL A 101 -6.41 -9.48 12.15
N GLY A 102 -5.68 -10.59 12.19
CA GLY A 102 -4.51 -10.74 13.06
C GLY A 102 -4.91 -11.28 14.44
N GLU A 103 -4.12 -10.99 15.47
CA GLU A 103 -4.26 -11.61 16.79
C GLU A 103 -5.21 -10.86 17.75
N HIS A 104 -5.30 -9.53 17.64
CA HIS A 104 -6.05 -8.71 18.61
C HIS A 104 -7.02 -7.69 17.98
N LEU A 105 -7.27 -7.76 16.67
CA LEU A 105 -8.20 -6.85 15.99
C LEU A 105 -9.41 -7.63 15.46
N ALA A 106 -10.56 -7.49 16.13
CA ALA A 106 -11.83 -7.95 15.59
C ALA A 106 -12.46 -6.85 14.74
N VAL A 107 -12.98 -7.21 13.56
CA VAL A 107 -13.72 -6.31 12.67
C VAL A 107 -15.15 -6.78 12.54
N HIS A 108 -16.09 -5.82 12.56
CA HIS A 108 -17.51 -6.07 12.31
C HIS A 108 -17.85 -5.62 10.89
N THR A 109 -17.68 -6.50 9.92
CA THR A 109 -17.92 -6.25 8.49
C THR A 109 -18.14 -7.57 7.75
N LEU A 110 -18.70 -7.51 6.55
CA LEU A 110 -18.79 -8.66 5.67
C LEU A 110 -17.37 -9.19 5.39
N LYS A 111 -17.12 -10.46 5.74
CA LYS A 111 -15.85 -11.12 5.44
C LYS A 111 -15.77 -11.33 3.94
N TRP A 112 -14.85 -10.62 3.31
CA TRP A 112 -14.60 -10.74 1.88
C TRP A 112 -13.47 -11.74 1.65
N SER A 113 -13.74 -12.84 0.95
CA SER A 113 -12.69 -13.73 0.45
C SER A 113 -12.41 -13.44 -1.02
N ARG A 114 -11.17 -13.70 -1.45
CA ARG A 114 -10.78 -13.55 -2.85
C ARG A 114 -11.52 -14.55 -3.75
N GLU A 115 -11.99 -15.66 -3.19
CA GLU A 115 -12.80 -16.68 -3.87
C GLU A 115 -14.22 -16.17 -4.18
N ASP A 116 -14.75 -15.23 -3.39
CA ASP A 116 -16.07 -14.64 -3.61
C ASP A 116 -16.11 -13.69 -4.84
N VAL A 117 -14.95 -13.33 -5.38
CA VAL A 117 -14.80 -12.39 -6.52
C VAL A 117 -14.40 -13.09 -7.82
N GLN A 118 -14.61 -14.41 -7.91
CA GLN A 118 -14.48 -15.12 -9.18
C GLN A 118 -15.18 -14.31 -10.28
N PRO A 119 -14.45 -13.82 -11.31
CA PRO A 119 -15.09 -13.11 -12.39
C PRO A 119 -16.10 -14.08 -12.99
N LYS A 120 -17.38 -13.69 -13.05
CA LYS A 120 -18.38 -14.43 -13.82
C LYS A 120 -17.77 -14.63 -15.21
N LYS A 121 -17.33 -15.86 -15.50
CA LYS A 121 -16.89 -16.26 -16.84
C LYS A 121 -18.07 -15.95 -17.76
N LYS A 122 -17.94 -14.90 -18.55
CA LYS A 122 -18.79 -14.66 -19.72
C LYS A 122 -18.33 -15.58 -20.83
#